data_AF-A0A538B480-F1
#
_entry.id   AF-A0A538B480-F1
#
_cell.length_a   1.000
_cell.length_b   1.000
_cell.length_c   1.000
_cell.angle_alpha   90.00
_cell.angle_beta   90.00
_cell.angle_gamma   90.00
#
_symmetry.space_group_name_H-M   'P 1'
#
loop_
_entity.id
_entity.type
_entity.pdbx_description
1 polymer ?
#
loop_
_entity_poly.entity_id
_entity_poly.type
_entity_poly.pdbx_seq_one_letter_code
_entity_poly.pdbx_strand_id
1 'polypeptide(L)'
;MGHSILEMDEPEHHHYRGLIQQAFSRKALDRWQEELVRPMVDSIVSEIADRGHGDLVRELTFPFPVRVIAGMLGLPAEDLPQFHRWAVELISVGFDFDVGTAASQKLRDYFAAVLAPRRVEPRDDLISVLAHASLDGRV
;
A
#
# COMPACT_ATOMS: atom_id res chain seq x y z
N MET A 1 8.14 -8.72 14.20
CA MET A 1 8.25 -8.93 12.74
C MET A 1 7.38 -10.11 12.37
N GLY A 2 6.63 -10.04 11.27
CA GLY A 2 5.89 -11.19 10.74
C GLY A 2 6.62 -11.80 9.55
N HIS A 3 6.36 -13.07 9.24
CA HIS A 3 6.97 -13.79 8.11
C HIS A 3 6.58 -13.13 6.78
N SER A 4 7.54 -12.48 6.13
CA SER A 4 7.35 -11.74 4.88
C SER A 4 7.63 -12.60 3.66
N ILE A 5 7.01 -12.30 2.52
CA ILE A 5 7.38 -12.91 1.23
C ILE A 5 8.85 -12.71 0.86
N LEU A 6 9.49 -11.67 1.39
CA LEU A 6 10.91 -11.41 1.19
C LEU A 6 11.84 -12.37 1.96
N GLU A 7 11.29 -13.11 2.93
CA GLU A 7 12.00 -14.03 3.81
C GLU A 7 11.67 -15.50 3.50
N MET A 8 10.72 -15.75 2.60
CA MET A 8 10.26 -17.08 2.21
C MET A 8 11.20 -17.75 1.21
N ASP A 9 11.42 -19.05 1.37
CA ASP A 9 12.06 -19.92 0.38
C ASP A 9 11.02 -20.61 -0.51
N GLU A 10 11.47 -21.27 -1.58
CA GLU A 10 10.60 -22.14 -2.39
C GLU A 10 10.21 -23.42 -1.62
N PRO A 11 8.97 -23.95 -1.78
CA PRO A 11 7.91 -23.52 -2.72
C PRO A 11 6.93 -22.46 -2.16
N GLU A 12 7.14 -22.02 -0.91
CA GLU A 12 6.24 -21.08 -0.23
C GLU A 12 6.24 -19.72 -0.93
N HIS A 13 7.43 -19.22 -1.27
CA HIS A 13 7.58 -17.96 -2.02
C HIS A 13 6.79 -17.98 -3.33
N HIS A 14 6.91 -19.02 -4.17
CA HIS A 14 6.13 -19.13 -5.42
C HIS A 14 4.63 -19.08 -5.17
N HIS A 15 4.13 -19.77 -4.12
CA HIS A 15 2.72 -19.78 -3.79
C HIS A 15 2.19 -18.37 -3.44
N TYR A 16 2.81 -17.69 -2.47
CA TYR A 16 2.40 -16.35 -2.07
C TYR A 16 2.60 -15.33 -3.19
N ARG A 17 3.67 -15.44 -3.97
CA ARG A 17 3.91 -14.59 -5.14
C ARG A 17 2.79 -14.75 -6.17
N GLY A 18 2.32 -15.97 -6.41
CA GLY A 18 1.20 -16.25 -7.31
C GLY A 18 -0.11 -15.59 -6.86
N LEU A 19 -0.38 -15.52 -5.56
CA LEU A 19 -1.54 -14.81 -5.01
C LEU A 19 -1.41 -13.29 -5.22
N ILE A 20 -0.24 -12.72 -4.88
CA ILE A 20 -0.01 -11.27 -4.96
C ILE A 20 -0.03 -10.77 -6.41
N GLN A 21 0.57 -11.51 -7.34
CA GLN A 21 0.67 -11.08 -8.75
C GLN A 21 -0.67 -10.82 -9.42
N GLN A 22 -1.75 -11.50 -8.98
CA GLN A 22 -3.09 -11.28 -9.52
C GLN A 22 -3.55 -9.83 -9.33
N ALA A 23 -3.21 -9.23 -8.19
CA ALA A 23 -3.53 -7.85 -7.87
C ALA A 23 -2.70 -6.80 -8.64
N PHE A 24 -1.60 -7.24 -9.27
CA PHE A 24 -0.69 -6.42 -10.07
C PHE A 24 -0.64 -6.89 -11.54
N SER A 25 -1.71 -7.52 -12.03
CA SER A 25 -1.86 -7.83 -13.45
C SER A 25 -1.81 -6.56 -14.30
N ARG A 26 -1.48 -6.68 -15.60
CA ARG A 26 -1.46 -5.53 -16.53
C ARG A 26 -2.76 -4.72 -16.47
N LYS A 27 -3.91 -5.41 -16.49
CA LYS A 27 -5.23 -4.77 -16.38
C LYS A 27 -5.41 -3.99 -15.08
N ALA A 28 -4.94 -4.53 -13.95
CA ALA A 28 -5.00 -3.85 -12.67
C ALA A 28 -4.08 -2.62 -12.65
N LEU A 29 -2.86 -2.72 -13.18
CA LEU A 29 -1.93 -1.61 -13.29
C LEU A 29 -2.47 -0.48 -14.18
N ASP A 30 -3.07 -0.82 -15.33
CA ASP A 30 -3.70 0.17 -16.21
C ASP A 30 -4.83 0.91 -15.48
N ARG A 31 -5.64 0.19 -14.70
CA ARG A 31 -6.67 0.80 -13.84
C ARG A 31 -6.07 1.74 -12.80
N TRP A 32 -5.08 1.28 -12.04
CA TRP A 32 -4.43 2.11 -11.01
C TRP A 32 -3.79 3.36 -11.62
N GLN A 33 -3.22 3.25 -12.81
CA GLN A 33 -2.65 4.39 -13.52
C GLN A 33 -3.71 5.46 -13.79
N GLU A 34 -4.86 5.07 -14.35
CA GLU A 34 -5.88 6.02 -14.78
C GLU A 34 -6.77 6.54 -13.64
N GLU A 35 -7.13 5.69 -12.67
CA GLU A 35 -8.06 6.06 -11.61
C GLU A 35 -7.40 6.68 -10.37
N LEU A 36 -6.12 6.37 -10.13
CA LEU A 36 -5.42 6.78 -8.91
C LEU A 36 -4.18 7.62 -9.17
N VAL A 37 -3.24 7.12 -9.99
CA VAL A 37 -1.93 7.76 -10.16
C VAL A 37 -2.03 9.06 -10.94
N ARG A 38 -2.66 9.04 -12.13
CA ARG A 38 -2.77 10.22 -13.00
C ARG A 38 -3.51 11.37 -12.32
N PRO A 39 -4.72 11.20 -11.76
CA PRO A 39 -5.44 12.29 -11.11
C PRO A 39 -4.66 12.91 -9.93
N MET A 40 -3.94 12.07 -9.17
CA MET A 40 -3.13 12.54 -8.05
C MET A 40 -1.95 13.40 -8.50
N VAL A 41 -1.21 12.94 -9.52
CA VAL A 41 -0.07 13.70 -10.05
C VAL A 41 -0.56 14.99 -10.70
N ASP A 42 -1.62 14.93 -11.50
CA ASP A 42 -2.20 16.09 -12.17
C ASP A 42 -2.62 17.16 -11.16
N SER A 43 -3.29 16.78 -10.06
CA SER A 43 -3.66 17.70 -8.99
C SER A 43 -2.45 18.41 -8.37
N ILE A 44 -1.39 17.67 -8.03
CA ILE A 44 -0.19 18.24 -7.39
C ILE A 44 0.54 19.17 -8.38
N VAL A 45 0.68 18.74 -9.63
CA VAL A 45 1.38 19.51 -10.66
C VAL A 45 0.62 20.79 -11.02
N SER A 46 -0.71 20.74 -11.10
CA SER A 46 -1.55 21.93 -11.32
C SER A 46 -1.36 22.97 -10.21
N GLU A 47 -1.37 22.56 -8.94
CA GLU A 47 -1.15 23.48 -7.81
C GLU A 47 0.23 24.17 -7.85
N ILE A 48 1.27 23.43 -8.25
CA ILE A 48 2.63 23.98 -8.41
C ILE A 48 2.69 24.95 -9.60
N ALA A 49 2.06 24.58 -10.72
CA ALA A 49 2.02 25.39 -11.93
C ALA A 49 1.29 26.73 -11.68
N ASP A 50 0.17 26.71 -10.96
CA ASP A 50 -0.61 27.91 -10.62
C ASP A 50 0.19 28.92 -9.79
N ARG A 51 1.09 28.43 -8.92
CA ARG A 51 2.01 29.29 -8.15
C ARG A 51 3.26 29.71 -8.93
N GLY A 52 3.53 29.06 -10.07
CA GLY A 52 4.72 29.27 -10.90
C GLY A 52 6.04 28.78 -10.27
N HIS A 53 6.00 28.15 -9.10
CA HIS A 53 7.15 27.59 -8.39
C HIS A 53 6.72 26.56 -7.34
N GLY A 54 7.62 25.65 -7.00
CA GLY A 54 7.41 24.65 -5.96
C GLY A 54 8.64 23.78 -5.71
N ASP A 55 8.65 23.08 -4.58
CA ASP A 55 9.65 22.07 -4.22
C ASP A 55 9.12 20.69 -4.60
N LEU A 56 9.54 20.18 -5.76
CA LEU A 56 9.09 18.89 -6.26
C LEU A 56 9.40 17.74 -5.30
N VAL A 57 10.44 17.85 -4.47
CA VAL A 57 10.76 16.79 -3.51
C VAL A 57 9.72 16.75 -2.41
N ARG A 58 9.47 17.90 -1.77
CA ARG A 58 8.51 17.99 -0.66
C ARG A 58 7.07 17.81 -1.11
N GLU A 59 6.74 18.32 -2.28
CA GLU A 59 5.35 18.44 -2.73
C GLU A 59 4.89 17.25 -3.57
N LEU A 60 5.79 16.62 -4.33
CA LEU A 60 5.47 15.50 -5.21
C LEU A 60 6.14 14.21 -4.76
N THR A 61 7.48 14.12 -4.83
CA THR A 61 8.16 12.82 -4.75
C THR A 61 8.07 12.16 -3.38
N PHE A 62 8.09 12.94 -2.30
CA PHE A 62 8.01 12.43 -0.94
C PHE A 62 6.60 11.89 -0.59
N PRO A 63 5.50 12.64 -0.79
CA PRO A 63 4.17 12.13 -0.48
C PRO A 63 3.62 11.12 -1.50
N PHE A 64 4.07 11.17 -2.76
CA PHE A 64 3.45 10.41 -3.86
C PHE A 64 3.40 8.89 -3.62
N PRO A 65 4.50 8.18 -3.33
CA PRO A 65 4.47 6.72 -3.19
C PRO A 65 3.51 6.24 -2.12
N VAL A 66 3.49 6.93 -0.96
CA VAL A 66 2.64 6.53 0.16
C VAL A 66 1.17 6.82 -0.13
N ARG A 67 0.85 7.96 -0.77
CA ARG A 67 -0.53 8.26 -1.18
C ARG A 67 -1.05 7.23 -2.20
N VAL A 68 -0.23 6.83 -3.17
CA VAL A 68 -0.58 5.79 -4.13
C VAL A 68 -0.82 4.45 -3.42
N ILE A 69 0.10 4.00 -2.56
CA ILE A 69 -0.06 2.73 -1.83
C ILE A 69 -1.32 2.75 -0.97
N ALA A 70 -1.57 3.83 -0.24
CA ALA A 70 -2.77 3.95 0.60
C ALA A 70 -4.07 3.99 -0.22
N GLY A 71 -4.06 4.63 -1.38
CA GLY A 71 -5.17 4.61 -2.33
C GLY A 71 -5.45 3.22 -2.88
N MET A 72 -4.40 2.48 -3.27
CA MET A 72 -4.52 1.08 -3.71
C MET A 72 -5.09 0.18 -2.60
N LEU A 73 -4.70 0.42 -1.34
CA LEU A 73 -5.22 -0.28 -0.17
C LEU A 73 -6.65 0.13 0.22
N GLY A 74 -7.22 1.17 -0.39
CA GLY A 74 -8.56 1.66 -0.08
C GLY A 74 -8.67 2.25 1.33
N LEU A 75 -7.60 2.85 1.83
CA LEU A 75 -7.57 3.47 3.17
C LEU A 75 -8.34 4.80 3.17
N PRO A 76 -9.03 5.14 4.27
CA PRO A 76 -9.64 6.45 4.45
C PRO A 76 -8.60 7.59 4.40
N ALA A 77 -8.99 8.76 3.88
CA ALA A 77 -8.08 9.90 3.72
C ALA A 77 -7.57 10.42 5.08
N GLU A 78 -8.40 10.34 6.11
CA GLU A 78 -8.09 10.71 7.49
C GLU A 78 -6.97 9.87 8.11
N ASP A 79 -6.77 8.63 7.63
CA ASP A 79 -5.75 7.72 8.14
C ASP A 79 -4.38 7.96 7.50
N LEU A 80 -4.31 8.65 6.35
CA LEU A 80 -3.08 8.83 5.56
C LEU A 80 -1.90 9.39 6.37
N PRO A 81 -2.05 10.45 7.20
CA PRO A 81 -0.92 10.99 7.95
C PRO A 81 -0.34 9.97 8.94
N GLN A 82 -1.21 9.18 9.58
CA GLN A 82 -0.81 8.20 10.57
C GLN A 82 -0.23 6.94 9.91
N PHE A 83 -0.82 6.50 8.81
CA PHE A 83 -0.30 5.41 7.97
C PHE A 83 1.10 5.75 7.43
N HIS A 84 1.29 6.96 6.90
CA HIS A 84 2.60 7.42 6.43
C HIS A 84 3.66 7.37 7.54
N ARG A 85 3.32 7.85 8.74
CA ARG A 85 4.22 7.79 9.89
C ARG A 85 4.62 6.35 10.22
N TRP A 86 3.66 5.43 10.32
CA TRP A 86 3.96 4.03 10.60
C TRP A 86 4.77 3.36 9.49
N ALA A 87 4.53 3.71 8.22
CA ALA A 87 5.29 3.17 7.09
C ALA A 87 6.76 3.60 7.15
N VAL A 88 7.04 4.87 7.48
CA VAL A 88 8.41 5.37 7.66
C VAL A 88 9.07 4.73 8.89
N GLU A 89 8.37 4.66 10.02
CA GLU A 89 8.85 4.00 11.24
C GLU A 89 9.15 2.50 11.00
N LEU A 90 8.33 1.80 10.20
CA LEU A 90 8.58 0.39 9.88
C LEU A 90 9.93 0.18 9.17
N ILE A 91 10.27 1.06 8.22
CA ILE A 91 11.51 0.97 7.44
C ILE A 91 12.73 1.29 8.33
N SER A 92 12.55 2.02 9.43
CA SER A 92 13.65 2.34 10.34
C SER A 92 14.17 1.14 11.12
N VAL A 93 13.56 -0.04 11.04
CA VAL A 93 13.97 -1.23 11.81
C VAL A 93 15.45 -1.62 11.64
N GLY A 94 16.06 -1.32 10.50
CA GLY A 94 17.49 -1.56 10.27
C GLY A 94 18.41 -0.67 11.10
N PHE A 95 17.89 0.42 11.67
CA PHE A 95 18.64 1.43 12.41
C PHE A 95 18.09 1.67 13.83
N ASP A 96 16.78 1.49 14.01
CA ASP A 96 16.04 1.60 15.28
C ASP A 96 15.03 0.45 15.36
N PHE A 97 15.44 -0.62 16.03
CA PHE A 97 14.69 -1.88 16.09
C PHE A 97 13.38 -1.75 16.87
N ASP A 98 13.36 -0.97 17.95
CA ASP A 98 12.20 -0.81 18.82
C ASP A 98 11.11 -0.01 18.11
N VAL A 99 11.48 1.09 17.45
CA VAL A 99 10.55 1.90 16.65
C VAL A 99 9.96 1.07 15.51
N GLY A 100 10.80 0.36 14.75
CA GLY A 100 10.33 -0.47 13.65
C GLY A 100 9.41 -1.61 14.09
N THR A 101 9.71 -2.25 15.21
CA THR A 101 8.87 -3.34 15.76
C THR A 101 7.54 -2.82 16.27
N ALA A 102 7.53 -1.66 16.94
CA ALA A 102 6.30 -1.01 17.41
C ALA A 102 5.41 -0.56 16.23
N ALA A 103 5.99 0.02 15.17
CA ALA A 103 5.25 0.36 13.95
C ALA A 103 4.68 -0.87 13.25
N SER A 104 5.46 -1.96 13.18
CA SER A 104 4.99 -3.25 12.66
C SER A 104 3.77 -3.77 13.44
N GLN A 105 3.76 -3.65 14.78
CA GLN A 105 2.59 -4.01 15.60
C GLN A 105 1.37 -3.14 15.27
N LYS A 106 1.53 -1.81 15.25
CA LYS A 106 0.45 -0.86 14.94
C LYS A 106 -0.16 -1.11 13.56
N LEU A 107 0.67 -1.36 12.53
CA LEU A 107 0.19 -1.68 11.19
C LEU A 107 -0.57 -3.01 11.14
N ARG A 108 -0.11 -4.04 11.87
CA ARG A 108 -0.85 -5.30 11.95
C ARG A 108 -2.23 -5.12 12.58
N ASP A 109 -2.32 -4.39 13.69
CA ASP A 109 -3.59 -4.16 14.38
C ASP A 109 -4.54 -3.33 13.51
N TYR A 110 -4.02 -2.29 12.87
CA TYR A 110 -4.78 -1.47 11.91
C TYR A 110 -5.31 -2.31 10.75
N PHE A 111 -4.46 -3.07 10.07
CA PHE A 111 -4.89 -3.87 8.93
C PHE A 111 -5.80 -5.04 9.33
N ALA A 112 -5.71 -5.58 10.54
CA ALA A 112 -6.67 -6.57 11.03
C ALA A 112 -8.09 -5.97 11.09
N ALA A 113 -8.22 -4.74 11.58
CA ALA A 113 -9.49 -4.02 11.62
C ALA A 113 -10.00 -3.65 10.21
N VAL A 114 -9.11 -3.31 9.27
CA VAL A 114 -9.48 -3.02 7.88
C VAL A 114 -9.89 -4.31 7.15
N LEU A 115 -9.18 -5.42 7.34
CA LEU A 115 -9.40 -6.67 6.62
C LEU A 115 -10.75 -7.33 6.96
N ALA A 116 -11.17 -7.30 8.23
CA ALA A 116 -12.38 -7.96 8.70
C ALA A 116 -13.65 -7.60 7.86
N PRO A 117 -13.99 -6.32 7.64
CA PRO A 117 -15.12 -5.96 6.79
C PRO A 117 -14.89 -6.28 5.31
N ARG A 118 -13.65 -6.19 4.78
CA ARG A 118 -13.38 -6.48 3.36
C ARG A 118 -13.65 -7.94 3.00
N ARG A 119 -13.53 -8.88 3.95
CA ARG A 119 -13.87 -10.29 3.77
C ARG A 119 -15.37 -10.55 3.63
N VAL A 120 -16.21 -9.66 4.16
CA VAL A 120 -17.67 -9.79 4.12
C VAL A 120 -18.26 -8.95 2.99
N GLU A 121 -17.74 -7.72 2.84
CA GLU A 121 -18.14 -6.75 1.83
C GLU A 121 -16.91 -6.29 1.05
N PRO A 122 -16.51 -7.04 0.00
CA PRO A 122 -15.36 -6.70 -0.82
C PRO A 122 -15.55 -5.36 -1.51
N ARG A 123 -14.46 -4.60 -1.60
CA ARG A 123 -14.38 -3.33 -2.34
C ARG A 123 -13.46 -3.50 -3.53
N ASP A 124 -13.35 -2.46 -4.35
CA ASP A 124 -12.39 -2.44 -5.44
C ASP A 124 -11.00 -1.96 -4.98
N ASP A 125 -10.46 -2.61 -3.94
CA ASP A 125 -9.16 -2.30 -3.33
C ASP A 125 -8.25 -3.53 -3.26
N LEU A 126 -6.94 -3.30 -3.11
CA LEU A 126 -5.92 -4.34 -3.03
C LEU A 126 -6.17 -5.31 -1.86
N ILE A 127 -6.70 -4.82 -0.74
CA ILE A 127 -7.00 -5.65 0.43
C ILE A 127 -8.09 -6.66 0.08
N SER A 128 -9.14 -6.23 -0.61
CA SER A 128 -10.24 -7.09 -1.05
C SER A 128 -9.78 -8.11 -2.07
N VAL A 129 -8.92 -7.71 -3.03
CA VAL A 129 -8.35 -8.64 -4.01
C VAL A 129 -7.53 -9.73 -3.30
N LEU A 130 -6.63 -9.35 -2.38
CA LEU A 130 -5.79 -10.31 -1.68
C LEU A 130 -6.56 -11.17 -0.68
N ALA A 131 -7.60 -10.63 -0.04
CA ALA A 131 -8.43 -11.38 0.91
C ALA A 131 -9.23 -12.53 0.27
N HIS A 132 -9.41 -12.49 -1.06
CA HIS A 132 -10.13 -13.50 -1.84
C HIS A 132 -9.27 -14.14 -2.94
N ALA A 133 -7.98 -13.80 -2.98
CA ALA A 133 -7.05 -14.40 -3.93
C ALA A 133 -7.00 -15.91 -3.66
N SER A 134 -6.95 -16.71 -4.72
CA SER A 134 -6.74 -18.14 -4.58
C SER A 134 -5.76 -18.64 -5.64
N LEU A 135 -5.00 -19.66 -5.28
CA LEU A 135 -4.08 -20.39 -6.16
C LEU A 135 -4.34 -21.88 -5.97
N ASP A 136 -4.62 -22.60 -7.06
CA ASP A 136 -4.91 -24.04 -7.05
C ASP A 136 -6.06 -24.46 -6.09
N GLY A 137 -7.06 -23.59 -5.93
CA GLY A 137 -8.22 -23.83 -5.05
C GLY A 137 -7.92 -23.64 -3.56
N ARG A 138 -6.74 -23.10 -3.20
CA ARG A 138 -6.41 -22.65 -1.84
C ARG A 138 -6.48 -21.13 -1.79
N VAL A 139 -7.24 -20.62 -0.82
CA VAL A 139 -7.30 -19.19 -0.44
C VAL A 139 -6.16 -18.90 0.54
#